data_AF-V8AMA6-F1
#
_entry.id   AF-V8AMA6-F1
#
_cell.length_a   1.000
_cell.length_b   1.000
_cell.length_c   1.000
_cell.angle_alpha   90.00
_cell.angle_beta   90.00
_cell.angle_gamma   90.00
#
_symmetry.space_group_name_H-M   'P 1'
#
loop_
_entity.id
_entity.type
_entity.pdbx_description
1 polymer ?
#
loop_
_entity_poly.entity_id
_entity_poly.type
_entity_poly.pdbx_seq_one_letter_code
_entity_poly.pdbx_strand_id
1 'polypeptide(L)' 'MVVGTHALIQEGVDFYDLGLVITDEQHRFGVNQRKVLREKGQNPDVLMILRHPFLGL' A
#
# COMPACT_ATOMS: atom_id res chain seq x y z
N MET A 1 14.57 0.59 1.09
CA MET A 1 13.39 -0.26 1.34
C MET A 1 12.92 0.00 2.77
N VAL A 2 11.64 0.33 2.95
CA VAL A 2 11.04 0.58 4.26
C VAL A 2 9.89 -0.41 4.43
N VAL A 3 9.82 -1.07 5.59
CA VAL A 3 8.73 -1.97 5.96
C VAL A 3 8.16 -1.48 7.27
N GLY A 4 6.84 -1.40 7.35
CA GLY A 4 6.15 -0.88 8.52
C GLY A 4 4.65 -1.08 8.43
N THR A 5 3.95 -0.50 9.40
CA THR A 5 2.50 -0.62 9.49
C THR A 5 1.82 0.55 8.78
N HIS A 6 0.52 0.73 9.06
CA HIS A 6 -0.25 1.92 8.70
C HIS A 6 0.41 3.27 9.09
N ALA A 7 1.41 3.34 9.97
CA ALA A 7 2.09 4.60 10.25
C ALA A 7 2.76 5.21 9.00
N LEU A 8 3.20 4.36 8.05
CA LEU A 8 3.88 4.81 6.84
C LEU A 8 2.97 5.54 5.83
N ILE A 9 1.66 5.46 6.01
CA ILE A 9 0.67 6.12 5.13
C ILE A 9 0.15 7.44 5.70
N GLN A 10 0.55 7.80 6.93
CA GLN A 10 0.05 8.99 7.61
C GLN A 10 0.57 10.27 6.94
N GLU A 11 -0.10 11.38 7.21
CA GLU A 11 0.36 12.71 6.80
C GLU A 11 1.75 12.99 7.37
N GLY A 12 2.59 13.71 6.60
CA GLY A 12 3.96 14.05 6.99
C GLY A 12 5.01 12.95 6.77
N VAL A 13 4.61 11.76 6.32
CA VAL A 13 5.56 10.70 5.91
C VAL A 13 5.79 10.75 4.41
N ASP A 14 6.89 11.34 3.96
CA ASP A 14 7.20 11.45 2.54
C ASP A 14 8.32 10.50 2.13
N PHE A 15 8.22 10.01 0.89
CA PHE A 15 9.22 9.13 0.29
C PHE A 15 9.92 9.89 -0.84
N TYR A 16 11.25 9.80 -0.88
CA TYR A 16 12.04 10.51 -1.89
C TYR A 16 11.76 10.01 -3.32
N ASP A 17 11.70 8.69 -3.51
CA ASP A 17 11.47 8.05 -4.81
C ASP A 17 10.70 6.74 -4.63
N LEU A 18 9.39 6.85 -4.39
CA LEU A 18 8.51 5.70 -4.19
C LEU A 18 8.05 5.14 -5.54
N GLY A 19 8.68 4.04 -5.97
CA GLY A 19 8.29 3.33 -7.20
C GLY A 19 7.36 2.13 -6.98
N LEU A 20 7.35 1.53 -5.78
CA LEU A 20 6.57 0.32 -5.50
C LEU A 20 6.00 0.34 -4.07
N VAL A 21 4.72 0.03 -3.97
CA VAL A 21 4.00 -0.18 -2.72
C VAL A 21 3.53 -1.63 -2.66
N ILE A 22 3.90 -2.34 -1.60
CA ILE A 22 3.41 -3.69 -1.32
C ILE A 22 2.51 -3.62 -0.09
N THR A 23 1.29 -4.14 -0.22
CA THR A 23 0.35 -4.25 0.90
C THR A 23 -0.04 -5.69 1.13
N ASP A 24 -0.12 -6.08 2.40
CA ASP A 24 -0.69 -7.34 2.86
C ASP A 24 -2.01 -7.03 3.58
N GLU A 25 -3.01 -7.90 3.44
CA GLU A 25 -4.37 -7.68 3.94
C GLU A 25 -5.00 -6.36 3.48
N GLN A 26 -4.91 -6.10 2.18
CA GLN A 26 -5.38 -4.86 1.56
C GLN A 26 -6.80 -4.47 1.99
N HIS A 27 -7.68 -5.42 2.25
CA HIS A 27 -9.06 -5.16 2.70
C HIS A 27 -9.14 -4.28 3.97
N ARG A 28 -8.09 -4.23 4.79
CA ARG A 28 -7.99 -3.33 5.96
C ARG A 28 -7.75 -1.86 5.58
N PHE A 29 -7.33 -1.60 4.34
CA PHE A 29 -7.10 -0.26 3.81
C PHE A 29 -8.37 0.22 3.09
N GLY A 30 -9.03 1.21 3.69
CA GLY A 30 -10.17 1.89 3.07
C GLY A 30 -9.81 2.61 1.77
N VAL A 31 -10.83 3.07 1.04
CA VAL A 31 -10.69 3.75 -0.26
C VAL A 31 -9.71 4.93 -0.18
N ASN A 32 -9.84 5.78 0.86
CA ASN A 32 -8.99 6.96 1.04
C ASN A 32 -7.52 6.58 1.26
N GLN A 33 -7.25 5.55 2.06
CA GLN A 33 -5.88 5.09 2.27
C GLN A 33 -5.25 4.60 0.96
N ARG A 34 -6.00 3.84 0.15
CA ARG A 34 -5.50 3.42 -1.18
C ARG A 34 -5.19 4.61 -2.09
N LYS A 35 -5.97 5.68 -2.02
CA LYS A 35 -5.71 6.92 -2.75
C LYS A 35 -4.40 7.56 -2.25
N VAL A 36 -4.22 7.70 -0.94
CA VAL A 36 -3.01 8.27 -0.34
C VAL A 36 -1.76 7.48 -0.76
N LEU A 37 -1.79 6.14 -0.77
CA LEU A 37 -0.64 5.34 -1.22
C LEU A 37 -0.21 5.66 -2.66
N ARG A 38 -1.16 5.96 -3.54
CA ARG A 38 -0.88 6.35 -4.93
C ARG A 38 -0.31 7.76 -5.03
N GLU A 39 -0.61 8.63 -4.07
CA GLU A 39 -0.17 10.03 -4.02
C GLU A 39 1.19 10.20 -3.32
N LYS A 40 1.64 9.21 -2.54
CA LYS A 40 2.96 9.21 -1.85
C LYS A 40 4.17 9.12 -2.79
N GLY A 41 3.95 8.93 -4.09
CA GLY A 41 4.99 8.86 -5.13
C GLY A 41 4.43 9.30 -6.49
N GLN A 42 5.27 9.27 -7.52
CA GLN A 42 4.85 9.55 -8.90
C GLN A 42 4.15 8.32 -9.51
N ASN A 43 2.91 8.06 -9.06
CA ASN A 43 2.10 6.91 -9.47
C ASN A 43 2.84 5.56 -9.29
N PRO A 44 3.16 5.17 -8.04
CA PRO A 44 3.87 3.93 -7.77
C PRO A 44 3.07 2.71 -8.23
N ASP A 45 3.79 1.65 -8.61
CA ASP A 45 3.19 0.34 -8.79
C ASP A 45 2.65 -0.17 -7.45
N VAL A 46 1.50 -0.84 -7.47
CA VAL A 46 0.86 -1.37 -6.28
C VAL A 46 0.71 -2.87 -6.41
N LEU A 47 1.42 -3.60 -5.56
CA LEU A 47 1.28 -5.05 -5.40
C LEU A 47 0.46 -5.36 -4.15
N MET A 48 -0.59 -6.14 -4.31
CA MET A 48 -1.44 -6.61 -3.22
C MET A 48 -1.17 -8.09 -3.00
N ILE A 49 -0.72 -8.43 -1.79
CA ILE A 49 -0.55 -9.81 -1.36
C ILE A 49 -1.87 -10.25 -0.72
N LEU A 50 -2.38 -11.38 -1.17
CA LEU A 50 -3.51 -12.06 -0.58
C LEU A 50 -2.99 -13.16 0.34
N ARG A 51 -3.48 -13.20 1.58
CA ARG A 51 -3.09 -14.24 2.54
C ARG A 51 -3.67 -15.62 2.24
N HIS A 52 -4.66 -15.69 1.37
CA HIS A 52 -5.37 -16.93 1.06
C HIS A 52 -5.50 -17.12 -0.45
N PRO A 53 -5.22 -18.34 -0.96
CA PRO A 53 -5.58 -18.67 -2.32
C PRO A 53 -7.11 -18.59 -2.44
N PHE A 54 -7.57 -17.91 -3.49
CA PHE A 54 -8.98 -17.93 -3.88
C PHE A 54 -9.33 -19.36 -4.32
N LEU A 55 -9.78 -20.19 -3.36
CA LEU A 55 -10.34 -21.51 -3.64
C LEU A 55 -11.73 -21.27 -4.25
N GLY A 56 -11.77 -21.18 -5.58
CA GLY A 56 -12.99 -21.15 -6.37
C GLY A 56 -13.68 -22.51 -6.37
N LEU A 57 -14.23 -22.90 -5.22
CA LEU A 57 -15.19 -23.99 -5.08
C LEU A 57 -16.60 -23.41 -4.92
#